data_AF-A0A817QGG7-F1
#
_entry.id   AF-A0A817QGG7-F1
#
_cell.length_a   1.000
_cell.length_b   1.000
_cell.length_c   1.000
_cell.angle_alpha   90.00
_cell.angle_beta   90.00
_cell.angle_gamma   90.00
#
_symmetry.space_group_name_H-M   'P 1'
#
loop_
_entity.id
_entity.type
_entity.pdbx_description
1 polymer ?
#
loop_
_entity_poly.entity_id
_entity_poly.type
_entity_poly.pdbx_seq_one_letter_code
_entity_poly.pdbx_strand_id
1 'polypeptide(L)'
;MKYKYLLLCVCVLFSAVISFISHPVVRFTVQAGKSITRTEIVQLGFIRSLAQFFIDAKIRDGSGINTEDFKKEHTIDELYQLAHPDWTEDKVKLYSYPLKSIIDKIQVRDALVDLNPSTKDLPSAHFDSESFNESNHRIMRLRKKVIEDASDPNNDLDAARGKIGDLLHTLQDFYSHSNWVEMGKTEINPHIGIQENIGRIAEINQATCSSVGCKKIQSKCNLIQKFIIKTCPMEYYECKE
;
A
#
# COMPACT_ATOMS: atom_id res chain seq x y z
N MET A 1 -20.13 -10.31 -13.64
CA MET A 1 -18.66 -10.13 -13.70
C MET A 1 -18.19 -8.74 -13.28
N LYS A 2 -18.81 -7.63 -13.73
CA LYS A 2 -18.40 -6.25 -13.39
C LYS A 2 -18.28 -5.96 -11.88
N TYR A 3 -19.20 -6.46 -11.05
CA TYR A 3 -19.16 -6.29 -9.59
C TYR A 3 -18.01 -7.01 -8.86
N LYS A 4 -17.40 -8.05 -9.46
CA LYS A 4 -16.24 -8.75 -8.85
C LYS A 4 -14.95 -7.94 -8.96
N TYR A 5 -14.81 -7.11 -10.00
CA TYR A 5 -13.65 -6.23 -10.21
C TYR A 5 -13.71 -4.96 -9.33
N LEU A 6 -14.93 -4.48 -9.02
CA LEU A 6 -15.15 -3.40 -8.05
C LEU A 6 -14.70 -3.84 -6.64
N LEU A 7 -14.98 -5.09 -6.25
CA LEU A 7 -14.54 -5.66 -4.97
C LEU A 7 -13.00 -5.78 -4.91
N LEU A 8 -12.36 -6.18 -6.02
CA LEU A 8 -10.89 -6.22 -6.09
C LEU A 8 -10.29 -4.81 -5.94
N CYS A 9 -10.89 -3.78 -6.54
CA CYS A 9 -10.41 -2.39 -6.39
C CYS A 9 -10.56 -1.86 -4.95
N VAL A 10 -11.64 -2.19 -4.25
CA VAL A 10 -11.86 -1.80 -2.85
C VAL A 10 -10.93 -2.58 -1.91
N CYS A 11 -10.72 -3.88 -2.15
CA CYS A 11 -9.76 -4.69 -1.38
C CYS A 11 -8.33 -4.18 -1.57
N VAL A 12 -7.90 -3.88 -2.81
CA VAL A 12 -6.56 -3.34 -3.12
C VAL A 12 -6.27 -2.05 -2.35
N LEU A 13 -7.25 -1.18 -2.14
CA LEU A 13 -7.06 0.05 -1.37
C LEU A 13 -6.82 -0.21 0.13
N PHE A 14 -7.30 -1.32 0.68
CA PHE A 14 -7.07 -1.68 2.09
C PHE A 14 -5.76 -2.47 2.23
N SER A 15 -5.45 -3.40 1.31
CA SER A 15 -4.28 -4.28 1.40
C SER A 15 -2.99 -3.77 0.77
N ALA A 16 -3.02 -2.79 -0.15
CA ALA A 16 -1.80 -2.16 -0.65
C ALA A 16 -1.10 -1.31 0.43
N VAL A 17 -1.86 -0.73 1.36
CA VAL A 17 -1.29 -0.03 2.55
C VAL A 17 -0.64 -1.03 3.50
N ILE A 18 -1.16 -2.26 3.55
CA ILE A 18 -0.60 -3.38 4.32
C ILE A 18 0.70 -3.90 3.66
N SER A 19 1.11 -3.44 2.47
CA SER A 19 2.47 -3.76 1.97
C SER A 19 3.57 -3.03 2.74
N PHE A 20 3.29 -1.82 3.23
CA PHE A 20 4.21 -1.03 4.05
C PHE A 20 4.40 -1.59 5.46
N ILE A 21 3.42 -2.37 5.92
CA ILE A 21 3.24 -2.68 7.32
C ILE A 21 2.93 -4.16 7.46
N SER A 22 3.58 -4.82 8.41
CA SER A 22 3.47 -6.25 8.66
C SER A 22 2.01 -6.72 8.68
N HIS A 23 1.60 -7.55 7.72
CA HIS A 23 0.27 -8.15 7.74
C HIS A 23 0.22 -9.22 8.84
N PRO A 24 -0.84 -9.30 9.66
CA PRO A 24 -1.03 -10.44 10.57
C PRO A 24 -1.22 -11.80 9.86
N VAL A 25 -1.53 -11.81 8.56
CA VAL A 25 -1.83 -13.02 7.78
C VAL A 25 -0.63 -13.47 6.94
N VAL A 26 0.21 -12.54 6.47
CA VAL A 26 1.42 -12.82 5.67
C VAL A 26 2.61 -12.12 6.31
N ARG A 27 3.40 -12.86 7.10
CA ARG A 27 4.65 -12.37 7.68
C ARG A 27 5.73 -12.39 6.60
N PHE A 28 6.29 -11.22 6.28
CA PHE A 28 7.49 -11.16 5.46
C PHE A 28 8.71 -11.55 6.26
N THR A 29 9.55 -12.39 5.66
CA THR A 29 10.99 -12.40 5.88
C THR A 29 11.61 -11.53 4.79
N VAL A 30 11.69 -10.21 5.01
CA VAL A 30 12.63 -9.40 4.21
C VAL A 30 14.02 -9.92 4.55
N GLN A 31 14.73 -10.44 3.56
CA GLN A 31 16.11 -10.89 3.76
C GLN A 31 16.95 -9.69 4.22
N ALA A 32 17.65 -9.85 5.35
CA ALA A 32 18.40 -8.76 5.98
C ALA A 32 19.28 -8.03 4.96
N GLY A 33 19.07 -6.72 4.79
CA GLY A 33 19.91 -5.86 3.94
C GLY A 33 19.47 -5.69 2.47
N LYS A 34 18.35 -6.29 2.02
CA LYS A 34 17.79 -5.99 0.69
C LYS A 34 16.79 -4.83 0.77
N SER A 35 17.05 -3.71 0.07
CA SER A 35 16.04 -2.64 -0.07
C SER A 35 14.92 -3.10 -0.99
N ILE A 36 13.68 -2.77 -0.63
CA ILE A 36 12.50 -3.07 -1.44
C ILE A 36 12.18 -1.84 -2.30
N THR A 37 11.90 -2.05 -3.58
CA THR A 37 11.50 -1.01 -4.54
C THR A 37 9.99 -0.69 -4.44
N ARG A 38 9.56 0.49 -4.91
CA ARG A 38 8.14 0.84 -5.02
C ARG A 38 7.35 -0.22 -5.81
N THR A 39 7.92 -0.67 -6.93
CA THR A 39 7.36 -1.73 -7.78
C THR A 39 7.10 -3.02 -6.99
N GLU A 40 8.08 -3.48 -6.20
CA GLU A 40 7.93 -4.67 -5.35
C GLU A 40 6.82 -4.46 -4.29
N ILE A 41 6.74 -3.27 -3.66
CA ILE A 41 5.69 -2.94 -2.67
C ILE A 41 4.29 -3.05 -3.30
N VAL A 42 4.11 -2.45 -4.48
CA VAL A 42 2.84 -2.50 -5.22
C VAL A 42 2.49 -3.95 -5.56
N GLN A 43 3.42 -4.70 -6.13
CA GLN A 43 3.20 -6.08 -6.56
C GLN A 43 2.78 -6.97 -5.37
N LEU A 44 3.50 -6.86 -4.25
CA LEU A 44 3.18 -7.58 -3.03
C LEU A 44 1.79 -7.21 -2.48
N GLY A 45 1.40 -5.94 -2.63
CA GLY A 45 0.07 -5.46 -2.22
C GLY A 45 -1.03 -6.15 -3.00
N PHE A 46 -0.86 -6.26 -4.32
CA PHE A 46 -1.79 -6.99 -5.18
C PHE A 46 -1.84 -8.48 -4.88
N ILE A 47 -0.69 -9.13 -4.69
CA ILE A 47 -0.61 -10.56 -4.34
C ILE A 47 -1.37 -10.84 -3.03
N ARG A 48 -1.15 -10.03 -1.99
CA ARG A 48 -1.85 -10.18 -0.70
C ARG A 48 -3.34 -9.92 -0.82
N SER A 49 -3.72 -8.89 -1.60
CA SER A 49 -5.13 -8.58 -1.89
C SER A 49 -5.83 -9.74 -2.60
N LEU A 50 -5.15 -10.38 -3.55
CA LEU A 50 -5.66 -11.52 -4.30
C LEU A 50 -5.81 -12.75 -3.41
N ALA A 51 -4.80 -13.05 -2.58
CA ALA A 51 -4.87 -14.16 -1.63
C ALA A 51 -6.07 -14.01 -0.69
N GLN A 52 -6.26 -12.81 -0.11
CA GLN A 52 -7.40 -12.53 0.75
C GLN A 52 -8.73 -12.65 -0.01
N PHE A 53 -8.80 -12.17 -1.25
CA PHE A 53 -10.00 -12.30 -2.09
C PHE A 53 -10.40 -13.77 -2.29
N PHE A 54 -9.43 -14.66 -2.55
CA PHE A 54 -9.72 -16.09 -2.71
C PHE A 54 -10.16 -16.76 -1.40
N ILE A 55 -9.52 -16.43 -0.28
CA ILE A 55 -9.96 -16.88 1.06
C ILE A 55 -11.42 -16.49 1.28
N ASP A 56 -11.75 -15.21 1.09
CA ASP A 56 -13.10 -14.68 1.33
C ASP A 56 -14.13 -15.32 0.40
N ALA A 57 -13.77 -15.57 -0.87
CA ALA A 57 -14.66 -16.22 -1.83
C ALA A 57 -14.99 -17.65 -1.40
N LYS A 58 -13.99 -18.41 -0.94
CA LYS A 58 -14.16 -19.81 -0.55
C LYS A 58 -14.93 -19.97 0.76
N ILE A 59 -14.70 -19.05 1.71
CA ILE A 59 -15.52 -18.96 2.93
C ILE A 59 -16.98 -18.71 2.58
N ARG A 60 -17.27 -17.77 1.67
CA ARG A 60 -18.65 -17.48 1.23
C ARG A 60 -19.32 -18.65 0.53
N ASP A 61 -18.56 -19.39 -0.28
CA ASP A 61 -19.08 -20.52 -1.05
C ASP A 61 -19.22 -21.80 -0.19
N GLY A 62 -18.86 -21.76 1.10
CA GLY A 62 -18.94 -22.91 2.02
C GLY A 62 -17.92 -24.02 1.71
N SER A 63 -17.08 -23.83 0.70
CA SER A 63 -15.97 -24.73 0.38
C SER A 63 -14.86 -24.52 1.40
N GLY A 64 -14.61 -25.51 2.26
CA GLY A 64 -13.49 -25.47 3.18
C GLY A 64 -12.17 -25.23 2.43
N ILE A 65 -11.44 -24.19 2.82
CA ILE A 65 -10.11 -23.89 2.28
C ILE A 65 -9.10 -23.96 3.40
N ASN A 66 -7.93 -24.55 3.10
CA ASN A 66 -6.80 -24.47 4.00
C ASN A 66 -6.21 -23.06 3.94
N THR A 67 -6.62 -22.20 4.88
CA THR A 67 -6.15 -20.82 4.93
C THR A 67 -4.64 -20.72 5.14
N GLU A 68 -3.99 -21.74 5.72
CA GLU A 68 -2.53 -21.74 5.94
C GLU A 68 -1.75 -21.75 4.62
N ASP A 69 -2.29 -22.35 3.57
CA ASP A 69 -1.60 -22.38 2.27
C ASP A 69 -1.53 -20.99 1.66
N PHE A 70 -2.51 -20.12 1.91
CA PHE A 70 -2.54 -18.74 1.41
C PHE A 70 -1.70 -17.76 2.26
N LYS A 71 -1.13 -18.20 3.39
CA LYS A 71 -0.28 -17.38 4.25
C LYS A 71 1.19 -17.32 3.81
N LYS A 72 1.58 -18.20 2.87
CA LYS A 72 2.92 -18.23 2.27
C LYS A 72 3.05 -17.18 1.16
N GLU A 73 4.28 -16.87 0.79
CA GLU A 73 4.55 -16.02 -0.37
C GLU A 73 4.30 -16.81 -1.66
N HIS A 74 3.51 -16.23 -2.58
CA HIS A 74 3.08 -16.87 -3.82
C HIS A 74 3.15 -15.86 -4.96
N THR A 75 3.39 -16.37 -6.15
CA THR A 75 3.10 -15.68 -7.40
C THR A 75 1.59 -15.63 -7.65
N ILE A 76 1.17 -14.76 -8.58
CA ILE A 76 -0.23 -14.68 -8.98
C ILE A 76 -0.71 -16.02 -9.55
N ASP A 77 0.10 -16.71 -10.35
CA ASP A 77 -0.30 -18.00 -10.94
C ASP A 77 -0.50 -19.07 -9.87
N GLU A 78 0.41 -19.14 -8.89
CA GLU A 78 0.28 -20.06 -7.75
C GLU A 78 -0.99 -19.79 -6.95
N LEU A 79 -1.36 -18.52 -6.72
CA LEU A 79 -2.63 -18.19 -6.05
C LEU A 79 -3.86 -18.65 -6.85
N TYR A 80 -3.85 -18.47 -8.17
CA TYR A 80 -4.93 -18.97 -9.03
C TYR A 80 -4.99 -20.51 -9.02
N GLN A 81 -3.84 -21.19 -9.06
CA GLN A 81 -3.76 -22.66 -8.99
C GLN A 81 -4.25 -23.18 -7.63
N LEU A 82 -3.89 -22.52 -6.52
CA LEU A 82 -4.37 -22.86 -5.18
C LEU A 82 -5.88 -22.66 -5.03
N ALA A 83 -6.41 -21.56 -5.58
CA ALA A 83 -7.84 -21.29 -5.54
C ALA A 83 -8.65 -22.25 -6.44
N HIS A 84 -8.01 -22.77 -7.50
CA HIS A 84 -8.62 -23.64 -8.49
C HIS A 84 -7.74 -24.86 -8.83
N PRO A 85 -7.65 -25.86 -7.92
CA PRO A 85 -6.75 -27.00 -8.10
C PRO A 85 -6.99 -27.81 -9.38
N ASP A 86 -8.24 -27.86 -9.86
CA ASP A 86 -8.64 -28.61 -11.06
C ASP A 86 -8.30 -27.87 -12.38
N TRP A 87 -7.74 -26.66 -12.33
CA TRP A 87 -7.38 -25.93 -13.54
C TRP A 87 -6.06 -26.43 -14.11
N THR A 88 -6.01 -26.55 -15.44
CA THR A 88 -4.76 -26.76 -16.19
C THR A 88 -3.91 -25.50 -16.15
N GLU A 89 -2.60 -25.64 -16.41
CA GLU A 89 -1.65 -24.53 -16.44
C GLU A 89 -2.07 -23.43 -17.44
N ASP A 90 -2.49 -23.82 -18.66
CA ASP A 90 -2.97 -22.88 -19.67
C ASP A 90 -4.20 -22.09 -19.20
N LYS A 91 -5.09 -22.77 -18.46
CA LYS A 91 -6.27 -22.12 -17.89
C LYS A 91 -5.87 -21.15 -16.78
N VAL A 92 -4.94 -21.52 -15.89
CA VAL A 92 -4.39 -20.59 -14.88
C VAL A 92 -3.84 -19.34 -15.55
N LYS A 93 -2.96 -19.51 -16.56
CA LYS A 93 -2.37 -18.40 -17.31
C LYS A 93 -3.41 -17.51 -17.97
N LEU A 94 -4.43 -18.11 -18.59
CA LEU A 94 -5.52 -17.38 -19.24
C LEU A 94 -6.25 -16.43 -18.28
N TYR A 95 -6.46 -16.84 -17.03
CA TYR A 95 -7.17 -16.03 -16.03
C TYR A 95 -6.26 -15.11 -15.21
N SER A 96 -4.99 -15.47 -15.03
CA SER A 96 -4.03 -14.66 -14.27
C SER A 96 -3.41 -13.52 -15.10
N TYR A 97 -3.22 -13.72 -16.40
CA TYR A 97 -2.57 -12.75 -17.28
C TYR A 97 -3.25 -11.36 -17.30
N PRO A 98 -4.59 -11.25 -17.36
CA PRO A 98 -5.25 -9.95 -17.27
C PRO A 98 -4.93 -9.19 -15.98
N LEU A 99 -4.85 -9.90 -14.84
CA LEU A 99 -4.49 -9.26 -13.57
C LEU A 99 -3.03 -8.77 -13.57
N LYS A 100 -2.10 -9.59 -14.08
CA LYS A 100 -0.69 -9.18 -14.23
C LYS A 100 -0.57 -7.92 -15.08
N SER A 101 -1.23 -7.89 -16.24
CA SER A 101 -1.25 -6.71 -17.11
C SER A 101 -1.85 -5.47 -16.43
N ILE A 102 -2.87 -5.63 -15.59
CA ILE A 102 -3.44 -4.53 -14.81
C ILE A 102 -2.43 -4.00 -13.78
N ILE A 103 -1.71 -4.89 -13.09
CA ILE A 103 -0.67 -4.52 -12.12
C ILE A 103 0.45 -3.76 -12.80
N ASP A 104 0.92 -4.21 -13.97
CA ASP A 104 1.95 -3.51 -14.75
C ASP A 104 1.50 -2.09 -15.10
N LYS A 105 0.25 -1.93 -15.57
CA LYS A 105 -0.32 -0.60 -15.87
C LYS A 105 -0.34 0.31 -14.62
N ILE A 106 -0.69 -0.24 -13.47
CA ILE A 106 -0.76 0.50 -12.20
C ILE A 106 0.65 0.90 -11.74
N GLN A 107 1.62 0.01 -11.82
CA GLN A 107 3.03 0.29 -11.50
C GLN A 107 3.62 1.36 -12.42
N VAL A 108 3.31 1.32 -13.72
CA VAL A 108 3.72 2.39 -14.64
C VAL A 108 3.13 3.73 -14.22
N ARG A 109 1.85 3.75 -13.82
CA ARG A 109 1.18 4.97 -13.38
C ARG A 109 1.72 5.50 -12.06
N ASP A 110 2.00 4.60 -11.12
CA ASP A 110 2.69 4.88 -9.86
C ASP A 110 4.04 5.55 -10.11
N ALA A 111 4.89 4.99 -10.98
CA ALA A 111 6.18 5.57 -11.32
C ALA A 111 6.10 6.88 -12.11
N LEU A 112 5.04 7.08 -12.91
CA LEU A 112 4.87 8.29 -13.72
C LEU A 112 4.62 9.55 -12.89
N VAL A 113 4.21 9.43 -11.62
CA VAL A 113 4.02 10.60 -10.74
C VAL A 113 5.33 11.39 -10.59
N ASP A 114 6.47 10.71 -10.49
CA ASP A 114 7.82 11.31 -10.43
C ASP A 114 8.27 11.97 -11.75
N LEU A 115 7.65 11.61 -12.87
CA LEU A 115 8.12 11.99 -14.21
C LEU A 115 7.19 12.99 -14.90
N ASN A 116 5.91 12.97 -14.56
CA ASN A 116 4.91 13.81 -15.21
C ASN A 116 5.09 15.27 -14.78
N PRO A 117 5.21 16.23 -15.71
CA PRO A 117 5.37 17.65 -15.39
C PRO A 117 4.30 18.24 -14.47
N SER A 118 3.11 17.67 -14.45
CA SER A 118 2.00 18.14 -13.59
C SER A 118 2.09 17.65 -12.15
N THR A 119 2.92 16.65 -11.86
CA THR A 119 3.00 16.01 -10.54
C THR A 119 4.41 15.94 -9.96
N LYS A 120 5.44 15.84 -10.79
CA LYS A 120 6.85 15.65 -10.35
C LYS A 120 7.37 16.70 -9.37
N ASP A 121 6.87 17.94 -9.50
CA ASP A 121 7.25 19.07 -8.65
C ASP A 121 6.07 19.53 -7.78
N LEU A 122 5.02 18.71 -7.66
CA LEU A 122 3.83 19.03 -6.89
C LEU A 122 3.99 18.47 -5.46
N PRO A 123 4.16 19.31 -4.42
CA PRO A 123 4.40 18.81 -3.06
C PRO A 123 3.29 17.88 -2.56
N SER A 124 2.03 18.18 -2.91
CA SER A 124 0.89 17.34 -2.55
C SER A 124 0.86 15.95 -3.22
N ALA A 125 1.65 15.71 -4.27
CA ALA A 125 1.81 14.38 -4.85
C ALA A 125 2.85 13.55 -4.09
N HIS A 126 3.76 14.22 -3.37
CA HIS A 126 4.99 13.62 -2.81
C HIS A 126 5.12 13.74 -1.29
N PHE A 127 4.12 14.26 -0.57
CA PHE A 127 4.24 14.55 0.87
C PHE A 127 5.44 15.44 1.22
N ASP A 128 5.85 16.28 0.28
CA ASP A 128 6.99 17.19 0.43
C ASP A 128 6.56 18.56 0.97
N SER A 129 7.53 19.37 1.40
CA SER A 129 7.34 20.76 1.82
C SER A 129 6.19 20.91 2.83
N GLU A 130 6.11 19.97 3.78
CA GLU A 130 5.14 19.95 4.88
C GLU A 130 3.67 19.98 4.40
N SER A 131 3.41 19.67 3.12
CA SER A 131 2.10 19.72 2.48
C SER A 131 1.25 18.48 2.80
N PHE A 132 1.29 18.02 4.05
CA PHE A 132 0.67 16.77 4.52
C PHE A 132 -0.85 16.80 4.40
N ASN A 133 -1.48 17.93 4.70
CA ASN A 133 -2.94 18.10 4.58
C ASN A 133 -3.38 18.04 3.12
N GLU A 134 -2.68 18.75 2.23
CA GLU A 134 -2.94 18.77 0.79
C GLU A 134 -2.72 17.40 0.16
N SER A 135 -1.65 16.71 0.57
CA SER A 135 -1.35 15.35 0.13
C SER A 135 -2.43 14.36 0.56
N ASN A 136 -2.90 14.48 1.81
CA ASN A 136 -4.01 13.68 2.31
C ASN A 136 -5.32 13.96 1.54
N HIS A 137 -5.65 15.23 1.29
CA HIS A 137 -6.78 15.61 0.46
C HIS A 137 -6.66 15.06 -0.97
N ARG A 138 -5.44 15.00 -1.52
CA ARG A 138 -5.18 14.37 -2.83
C ARG A 138 -5.53 12.88 -2.80
N ILE A 139 -5.10 12.14 -1.77
CA ILE A 139 -5.46 10.71 -1.59
C ILE A 139 -6.99 10.56 -1.51
N MET A 140 -7.67 11.34 -0.67
CA MET A 140 -9.13 11.27 -0.52
C MET A 140 -9.85 11.53 -1.86
N ARG A 141 -9.40 12.54 -2.61
CA ARG A 141 -9.96 12.90 -3.93
C ARG A 141 -9.75 11.79 -4.95
N LEU A 142 -8.55 11.22 -5.02
CA LEU A 142 -8.27 10.12 -5.93
C LEU A 142 -9.09 8.88 -5.58
N ARG A 143 -9.20 8.54 -4.29
CA ARG A 143 -10.05 7.44 -3.83
C ARG A 143 -11.49 7.61 -4.26
N LYS A 144 -12.06 8.81 -4.08
CA LYS A 144 -13.42 9.14 -4.53
C LYS A 144 -13.57 8.91 -6.05
N LYS A 145 -12.64 9.44 -6.84
CA LYS A 145 -12.65 9.29 -8.31
C LYS A 145 -12.48 7.83 -8.76
N VAL A 146 -11.65 7.03 -8.08
CA VAL A 146 -11.51 5.60 -8.37
C VAL A 146 -12.86 4.89 -8.18
N ILE A 147 -13.57 5.19 -7.09
CA ILE A 147 -14.89 4.61 -6.82
C ILE A 147 -15.91 5.06 -7.87
N GLU A 148 -15.92 6.35 -8.21
CA GLU A 148 -16.80 6.91 -9.26
C GLU A 148 -16.55 6.24 -10.62
N ASP A 149 -15.29 6.20 -11.07
CA ASP A 149 -14.90 5.57 -12.33
C ASP A 149 -15.21 4.08 -12.37
N ALA A 150 -15.02 3.37 -11.26
CA ALA A 150 -15.26 1.94 -11.19
C ALA A 150 -16.74 1.56 -11.07
N SER A 151 -17.58 2.51 -10.65
CA SER A 151 -19.02 2.31 -10.52
C SER A 151 -19.78 2.58 -11.81
N ASP A 152 -19.17 3.28 -12.77
CA ASP A 152 -19.78 3.52 -14.08
C ASP A 152 -19.74 2.25 -14.96
N PRO A 153 -20.90 1.67 -15.31
CA PRO A 153 -20.94 0.46 -16.14
C PRO A 153 -20.43 0.67 -17.57
N ASN A 154 -20.29 1.91 -18.04
CA ASN A 154 -19.80 2.25 -19.38
C ASN A 154 -18.28 2.48 -19.43
N ASN A 155 -17.61 2.52 -18.28
CA ASN A 155 -16.17 2.77 -18.19
C ASN A 155 -15.36 1.46 -18.28
N ASP A 156 -14.21 1.49 -18.95
CA ASP A 156 -13.31 0.34 -19.15
C ASP A 156 -12.32 0.11 -17.98
N LEU A 157 -12.49 0.90 -16.91
CA LEU A 157 -11.67 0.94 -15.69
C LEU A 157 -10.24 1.45 -15.90
N ASP A 158 -9.81 1.83 -17.12
CA ASP A 158 -8.43 2.31 -17.32
C ASP A 158 -8.20 3.66 -16.60
N ALA A 159 -9.21 4.52 -16.58
CA ALA A 159 -9.18 5.76 -15.79
C ALA A 159 -9.06 5.50 -14.28
N ALA A 160 -9.74 4.47 -13.77
CA ALA A 160 -9.67 4.06 -12.36
C ALA A 160 -8.28 3.50 -12.03
N ARG A 161 -7.74 2.61 -12.87
CA ARG A 161 -6.40 2.03 -12.72
C ARG A 161 -5.32 3.11 -12.68
N GLY A 162 -5.42 4.12 -13.55
CA GLY A 162 -4.51 5.27 -13.53
C GLY A 162 -4.52 5.99 -12.18
N LYS A 163 -5.70 6.29 -11.66
CA LYS A 163 -5.87 6.97 -10.37
C LYS A 163 -5.45 6.12 -9.18
N ILE A 164 -5.53 4.79 -9.28
CA ILE A 164 -4.96 3.88 -8.28
C ILE A 164 -3.44 4.03 -8.27
N GLY A 165 -2.77 4.05 -9.43
CA GLY A 165 -1.31 4.30 -9.48
C GLY A 165 -0.93 5.65 -8.86
N ASP A 166 -1.63 6.72 -9.24
CA ASP A 166 -1.42 8.05 -8.68
C ASP A 166 -1.64 8.11 -7.16
N LEU A 167 -2.59 7.33 -6.64
CA LEU A 167 -2.92 7.25 -5.22
C LEU A 167 -1.86 6.47 -4.47
N LEU A 168 -1.45 5.30 -5.01
CA LEU A 168 -0.45 4.45 -4.41
C LEU A 168 0.87 5.19 -4.27
N HIS A 169 1.29 5.93 -5.29
CA HIS A 169 2.51 6.73 -5.22
C HIS A 169 2.50 7.70 -4.04
N THR A 170 1.48 8.56 -3.96
CA THR A 170 1.36 9.53 -2.86
C THR A 170 1.26 8.86 -1.50
N LEU A 171 0.56 7.72 -1.41
CA LEU A 171 0.49 6.96 -0.16
C LEU A 171 1.83 6.34 0.24
N GLN A 172 2.62 5.89 -0.72
CA GLN A 172 3.97 5.38 -0.46
C GLN A 172 4.87 6.51 0.06
N ASP A 173 4.74 7.71 -0.51
CA ASP A 173 5.51 8.90 -0.11
C ASP A 173 5.22 9.33 1.31
N PHE A 174 3.98 9.17 1.79
CA PHE A 174 3.68 9.37 3.20
C PHE A 174 4.57 8.51 4.11
N TYR A 175 4.76 7.23 3.79
CA TYR A 175 5.55 6.34 4.64
C TYR A 175 7.06 6.48 4.46
N SER A 176 7.54 7.12 3.38
CA SER A 176 8.97 7.41 3.18
C SER A 176 9.39 8.82 3.59
N HIS A 177 8.48 9.80 3.55
CA HIS A 177 8.78 11.22 3.80
C HIS A 177 8.19 11.72 5.14
N SER A 178 7.40 10.91 5.85
CA SER A 178 7.04 11.17 7.25
C SER A 178 7.99 10.47 8.22
N ASN A 179 7.90 10.84 9.49
CA ASN A 179 8.55 10.12 10.58
C ASN A 179 7.67 9.00 11.19
N TRP A 180 6.59 8.58 10.51
CA TRP A 180 5.62 7.62 11.06
C TRP A 180 6.29 6.31 11.49
N VAL A 181 7.13 5.75 10.61
CA VAL A 181 7.83 4.48 10.87
C VAL A 181 8.91 4.67 11.94
N GLU A 182 9.62 5.79 11.91
CA GLU A 182 10.70 6.17 12.85
C GLU A 182 10.18 6.38 14.28
N MET A 183 8.93 6.86 14.42
CA MET A 183 8.21 6.91 15.70
C MET A 183 7.84 5.52 16.25
N GLY A 184 8.20 4.46 15.54
CA GLY A 184 7.93 3.08 15.87
C GLY A 184 6.49 2.66 15.60
N LYS A 185 5.75 3.43 14.78
CA LYS A 185 4.42 3.04 14.34
C LYS A 185 4.53 1.90 13.34
N THR A 186 3.75 0.86 13.60
CA THR A 186 3.76 -0.40 12.83
C THR A 186 2.35 -0.74 12.37
N GLU A 187 1.48 0.25 12.40
CA GLU A 187 0.09 0.20 12.01
C GLU A 187 -0.15 1.28 10.96
N ILE A 188 -1.15 1.06 10.10
CA ILE A 188 -1.55 2.05 9.11
C ILE A 188 -1.99 3.29 9.85
N ASN A 189 -1.58 4.48 9.39
CA ASN A 189 -2.13 5.71 9.94
C ASN A 189 -3.67 5.68 9.79
N PRO A 190 -4.44 5.72 10.89
CA PRO A 190 -5.88 5.49 10.83
C PRO A 190 -6.66 6.62 10.14
N HIS A 191 -6.02 7.74 9.85
CA HIS A 191 -6.63 8.94 9.30
C HIS A 191 -6.23 9.19 7.83
N ILE A 192 -5.10 8.65 7.37
CA ILE A 192 -4.60 8.86 6.01
C ILE A 192 -5.64 8.41 4.96
N GLY A 193 -6.01 9.30 4.06
CA GLY A 193 -7.01 9.06 3.03
C GLY A 193 -8.44 8.85 3.55
N ILE A 194 -8.72 9.21 4.82
CA ILE A 194 -10.01 9.00 5.50
C ILE A 194 -10.53 10.30 6.14
N GLN A 195 -9.71 10.98 6.95
CA GLN A 195 -10.08 12.21 7.66
C GLN A 195 -9.20 13.36 7.17
N GLU A 196 -9.66 14.61 7.30
CA GLU A 196 -8.88 15.78 6.87
C GLU A 196 -7.56 15.91 7.64
N ASN A 197 -7.61 15.73 8.96
CA ASN A 197 -6.45 15.77 9.85
C ASN A 197 -5.85 14.37 10.02
N ILE A 198 -4.59 14.18 9.62
CA ILE A 198 -3.89 12.89 9.69
C ILE A 198 -3.03 12.68 10.94
N GLY A 199 -3.13 13.58 11.91
CA GLY A 199 -2.38 13.58 13.16
C GLY A 199 -1.53 14.83 13.31
N ARG A 200 -0.45 14.71 14.10
CA ARG A 200 0.50 15.81 14.30
C ARG A 200 1.33 16.01 13.04
N ILE A 201 1.24 17.20 12.47
CA ILE A 201 2.03 17.67 11.33
C ILE A 201 2.89 18.81 11.84
N ALA A 202 4.16 18.84 11.44
CA ALA A 202 5.05 19.94 11.79
C ALA A 202 4.60 21.22 11.08
N GLU A 203 4.63 22.35 11.79
CA GLU A 203 4.42 23.66 11.16
C GLU A 203 5.53 23.95 10.14
N ILE A 204 5.26 24.82 9.16
CA ILE A 204 6.21 25.14 8.07
C ILE A 204 7.58 25.65 8.55
N ASN A 205 7.64 26.21 9.76
CA ASN A 205 8.86 26.73 10.39
C ASN A 205 9.29 25.91 11.62
N GLN A 206 8.66 24.77 11.87
CA GLN A 206 8.99 23.93 13.01
C GLN A 206 10.20 23.06 12.70
N ALA A 207 11.25 23.18 13.52
CA ALA A 207 12.39 22.30 13.41
C ALA A 207 11.99 20.85 13.75
N THR A 208 11.98 19.97 12.74
CA THR A 208 11.64 18.54 12.88
C THR A 208 12.79 17.70 13.43
N CYS A 209 14.04 18.18 13.31
CA CYS A 209 15.26 17.51 13.75
C CYS A 209 15.96 18.23 14.92
N SER A 210 15.21 18.75 15.90
CA SER A 210 15.77 19.37 17.10
C SER A 210 15.76 18.42 18.29
N SER A 211 16.87 18.34 19.01
CA SER A 211 16.93 17.71 20.34
C SER A 211 16.61 18.70 21.47
N VAL A 212 16.60 20.00 21.17
CA VAL A 212 16.39 21.07 22.14
C VAL A 212 14.90 21.12 22.51
N GLY A 213 14.59 20.96 23.79
CA GLY A 213 13.20 20.93 24.29
C GLY A 213 12.47 19.60 24.06
N CYS A 214 13.15 18.60 23.50
CA CYS A 214 12.54 17.32 23.14
C CYS A 214 13.06 16.18 24.02
N LYS A 215 12.16 15.30 24.43
CA LYS A 215 12.49 14.09 25.16
C LYS A 215 12.96 13.02 24.18
N LYS A 216 14.20 12.55 24.32
CA LYS A 216 14.68 11.38 23.59
C LYS A 216 13.91 10.14 24.03
N ILE A 217 13.30 9.45 23.07
CA ILE A 217 12.62 8.18 23.26
C ILE A 217 13.44 7.08 22.58
N GLN A 218 13.69 5.99 23.31
CA GLN A 218 14.28 4.77 22.77
C GLN A 218 13.21 3.70 22.71
N SER A 219 12.95 3.17 21.51
CA SER A 219 11.99 2.09 21.31
C SER A 219 12.70 0.83 20.83
N LYS A 220 12.34 -0.30 21.42
CA LYS A 220 12.84 -1.60 20.96
C LYS A 220 12.28 -1.88 19.57
N CYS A 221 13.17 -2.10 18.61
CA CYS A 221 12.77 -2.55 17.29
C CYS A 221 12.09 -3.93 17.40
N ASN A 222 10.95 -4.06 16.74
CA ASN A 222 10.40 -5.37 16.45
C ASN A 222 11.26 -6.13 15.42
N LEU A 223 10.92 -7.39 15.15
CA LEU A 223 11.66 -8.24 14.22
C LEU A 223 11.82 -7.60 12.85
N ILE A 224 10.75 -7.00 12.31
CA ILE A 224 10.71 -6.43 10.96
C ILE A 224 11.52 -5.13 10.89
N GLN A 225 11.38 -4.28 11.89
CA GLN A 225 12.18 -3.07 12.04
C GLN A 225 13.68 -3.39 12.04
N LYS A 226 14.14 -4.40 12.78
CA LYS A 226 15.56 -4.80 12.77
C LYS A 226 16.11 -5.14 11.38
N PHE A 227 15.26 -5.53 10.43
CA PHE A 227 15.66 -5.83 9.06
C PHE A 227 15.61 -4.62 8.11
N ILE A 228 14.79 -3.61 8.42
CA ILE A 228 14.49 -2.48 7.52
C ILE A 228 15.27 -1.22 7.90
N ILE A 229 15.42 -0.93 9.20
CA ILE A 229 16.10 0.28 9.67
C ILE A 229 17.57 0.00 10.02
N LYS A 230 18.44 0.96 9.65
CA LYS A 230 19.90 0.86 9.85
C LYS A 230 20.33 0.91 11.32
N THR A 231 19.52 1.52 12.17
CA THR A 231 19.84 1.78 13.58
C THR A 231 18.73 1.26 14.49
N CYS A 232 19.11 0.33 15.37
CA CYS A 232 18.26 -0.23 16.41
C CYS A 232 19.02 -0.26 17.75
N PRO A 233 18.39 0.09 18.91
CA PRO A 233 17.00 0.51 19.08
C PRO A 233 16.69 1.82 18.33
N MET A 234 15.42 2.01 17.95
CA MET A 234 15.00 3.26 17.33
C MET A 234 15.14 4.38 18.34
N GLU A 235 15.72 5.49 17.88
CA GLU A 235 15.84 6.71 18.67
C GLU A 235 15.08 7.82 17.93
N TYR A 236 14.07 8.38 18.58
CA TYR A 236 13.35 9.56 18.09
C TYR A 236 13.14 10.55 19.23
N TYR A 237 12.77 11.78 18.90
CA TYR A 237 12.57 12.86 19.87
C TYR A 237 11.08 13.23 19.93
N GLU A 238 10.53 13.28 21.13
CA GLU A 238 9.19 13.80 21.38
C GLU A 238 9.30 15.21 21.96
N CYS A 239 9.01 16.21 21.15
CA CYS A 239 9.02 17.61 21.55
C CYS A 239 7.70 17.97 22.23
N LYS A 240 7.76 18.64 23.38
CA LYS A 240 6.57 19.33 23.90
C LYS A 240 6.41 20.63 23.13
N GLU A 241 5.19 20.90 22.70
CA GLU A 241 4.77 22.19 22.13
C GLU A 241 5.08 23.35 23.08
#